data_AF-A0A212C8N8-F1
#
_entry.id   AF-A0A212C8N8-F1
#
_cell.length_a   1.000
_cell.length_b   1.000
_cell.length_c   1.000
_cell.angle_alpha   90.00
_cell.angle_beta   90.00
_cell.angle_gamma   90.00
#
_symmetry.space_group_name_H-M   'P 1'
#
loop_
_entity.id
_entity.type
_entity.pdbx_description
1 polymer ?
#
loop_
_entity_poly.entity_id
_entity_poly.type
_entity_poly.pdbx_seq_one_letter_code
_entity_poly.pdbx_strand_id
1 'polypeptide(L)'
;MSSIKHLVYAVIRFLREQSQMDAYTSDEQESLEVAIQCLETVFKISAEDTHLAVSQPLTEMFTNSFCKNDILPLSNSVPEDMGKADQLKDEGNNHMKEENYAAAVDCYTQAIELDPNNAVYYCN
;
A
#
# COMPACT_ATOMS: atom_id res chain seq x y z
N MET A 1 18.87 20.79 -8.28
CA MET A 1 17.84 21.85 -8.30
C MET A 1 16.52 21.36 -8.89
N SER A 2 16.50 20.80 -10.11
CA SER A 2 15.25 20.37 -10.77
C SER A 2 14.50 19.25 -10.04
N SER A 3 15.16 18.17 -9.60
CA SER A 3 14.50 17.03 -8.94
C SER A 3 13.78 17.39 -7.62
N ILE A 4 14.33 18.34 -6.86
CA ILE A 4 13.70 18.83 -5.62
C ILE A 4 12.40 19.56 -5.94
N LYS A 5 12.37 20.35 -7.03
CA LYS A 5 11.15 21.03 -7.47
C LYS A 5 10.06 20.05 -7.90
N HIS A 6 10.42 18.94 -8.55
CA HIS A 6 9.47 17.87 -8.88
C HIS A 6 8.88 17.22 -7.63
N LEU A 7 9.71 16.96 -6.61
CA LEU A 7 9.23 16.41 -5.33
C LEU A 7 8.26 17.38 -4.64
N VAL A 8 8.63 18.65 -4.54
CA VAL A 8 7.79 19.67 -3.89
C VAL A 8 6.47 19.85 -4.65
N TYR A 9 6.51 19.87 -5.99
CA TYR A 9 5.30 19.92 -6.81
C TYR A 9 4.39 18.71 -6.58
N ALA A 10 4.97 17.50 -6.47
CA ALA A 10 4.22 16.29 -6.16
C ALA A 10 3.54 16.36 -4.77
N VAL A 11 4.24 16.91 -3.76
CA VAL A 11 3.68 17.14 -2.41
C VAL A 11 2.54 18.16 -2.48
N ILE A 12 2.73 19.29 -3.16
CA ILE A 12 1.68 20.31 -3.32
C ILE A 12 0.44 19.73 -3.99
N ARG A 13 0.61 18.92 -5.04
CA ARG A 13 -0.50 18.26 -5.73
C ARG A 13 -1.26 17.33 -4.79
N PHE A 14 -0.55 16.52 -4.01
CA PHE A 14 -1.14 15.65 -3.01
C PHE A 14 -1.93 16.44 -1.95
N LEU A 15 -1.35 17.50 -1.38
CA LEU A 15 -2.03 18.32 -0.38
C LEU A 15 -3.30 18.98 -0.96
N ARG A 16 -3.29 19.40 -2.23
CA ARG A 16 -4.49 19.91 -2.93
C ARG A 16 -5.57 18.86 -3.10
N GLU A 17 -5.20 17.63 -3.44
CA GLU A 17 -6.14 16.51 -3.53
C GLU A 17 -6.77 16.22 -2.15
N GLN A 18 -5.97 16.23 -1.07
CA GLN A 18 -6.46 16.06 0.30
C GLN A 18 -7.40 17.20 0.72
N SER A 19 -7.13 18.44 0.30
CA SER A 19 -7.99 19.59 0.61
C SER A 19 -9.37 19.52 -0.02
N GLN A 20 -9.56 18.72 -1.07
CA GLN A 20 -10.86 18.50 -1.71
C GLN A 20 -11.62 17.32 -1.10
N MET A 21 -11.00 16.55 -0.20
CA MET A 21 -11.65 15.47 0.51
C MET A 21 -12.40 16.05 1.72
N ASP A 22 -13.68 15.72 1.87
CA ASP A 22 -14.53 16.11 3.02
C ASP A 22 -14.14 15.41 4.34
N ALA A 23 -12.90 14.93 4.45
CA ALA A 23 -12.38 14.24 5.62
C ALA A 23 -11.82 15.18 6.70
N TYR A 24 -11.58 16.45 6.35
CA TYR A 24 -10.92 17.44 7.19
C TYR A 24 -11.89 18.50 7.70
N THR A 25 -11.66 18.98 8.91
CA THR A 25 -12.36 20.13 9.48
C THR A 25 -11.94 21.44 8.79
N SER A 26 -12.73 22.50 8.95
CA SER A 26 -12.43 23.82 8.37
C SER A 26 -11.06 24.35 8.78
N ASP A 27 -10.70 24.24 10.07
CA ASP A 27 -9.39 24.66 10.58
C ASP A 27 -8.23 23.85 9.98
N GLU A 28 -8.43 22.55 9.75
CA GLU A 28 -7.44 21.67 9.12
C GLU A 28 -7.26 21.99 7.62
N GLN A 29 -8.35 22.32 6.92
CA GLN A 29 -8.31 22.77 5.52
C GLN A 29 -7.55 24.10 5.37
N GLU A 30 -7.80 25.08 6.25
CA GLU A 30 -7.04 26.34 6.27
C GLU A 30 -5.55 26.08 6.51
N SER A 31 -5.23 25.20 7.46
CA SER A 31 -3.84 24.81 7.77
C SER A 31 -3.15 24.16 6.56
N LEU A 32 -3.88 23.34 5.81
CA LEU A 32 -3.41 22.66 4.60
C LEU A 32 -3.15 23.66 3.46
N GLU A 33 -4.04 24.63 3.26
CA GLU A 33 -3.83 25.71 2.28
C GLU A 33 -2.62 26.57 2.60
N VAL A 34 -2.42 26.93 3.88
CA VAL A 34 -1.24 27.69 4.31
C VAL A 34 0.04 26.90 4.04
N ALA A 35 0.05 25.59 4.29
CA ALA A 35 1.20 24.73 4.00
C ALA A 35 1.54 24.72 2.49
N ILE A 36 0.53 24.62 1.63
CA ILE A 36 0.69 24.69 0.17
C ILE A 36 1.35 26.02 -0.24
N GLN A 37 0.82 27.14 0.25
CA GLN A 37 1.34 28.48 -0.10
C GLN A 37 2.79 28.69 0.37
N CYS A 38 3.15 28.14 1.54
CA CYS A 38 4.52 28.19 2.05
C CYS A 38 5.49 27.46 1.12
N LEU A 39 5.12 26.26 0.67
CA LEU A 39 5.93 25.47 -0.27
C LEU A 39 6.05 26.16 -1.64
N GLU A 40 4.96 26.68 -2.18
CA GLU A 40 4.96 27.44 -3.44
C GLU A 40 5.90 28.66 -3.38
N THR A 41 5.85 29.39 -2.28
CA THR A 41 6.64 30.61 -2.07
C THR A 41 8.14 30.32 -1.95
N VAL A 42 8.51 29.31 -1.15
CA VAL A 42 9.90 28.94 -0.89
C VAL A 42 10.56 28.38 -2.14
N PHE A 43 9.85 27.51 -2.89
CA PHE A 43 10.43 26.82 -4.03
C PHE A 43 10.20 27.51 -5.38
N LYS A 44 9.42 28.60 -5.39
CA LYS A 44 9.01 29.34 -6.60
C LYS A 44 8.35 28.41 -7.60
N ILE A 45 7.30 27.74 -7.12
CA ILE A 45 6.51 26.76 -7.86
C ILE A 45 5.05 27.23 -7.84
N SER A 46 4.31 27.00 -8.92
CA SER A 46 2.89 27.32 -9.04
C SER A 46 2.12 26.17 -9.70
N ALA A 47 0.79 26.23 -9.67
CA ALA A 47 -0.08 25.22 -10.29
C ALA A 47 0.19 25.04 -11.80
N GLU A 48 0.67 26.09 -12.47
CA GLU A 48 0.98 26.15 -13.90
C GLU A 48 2.27 25.39 -14.29
N ASP A 49 3.08 24.99 -13.32
CA ASP A 49 4.31 24.23 -13.56
C ASP A 49 4.04 22.75 -13.87
N THR A 50 3.15 22.46 -14.83
CA THR A 50 2.77 21.10 -15.25
C THR A 50 3.98 20.29 -15.74
N HIS A 51 5.06 20.95 -16.16
CA HIS A 51 6.32 20.31 -16.52
C HIS A 51 7.01 19.61 -15.33
N LEU A 52 6.68 19.99 -14.09
CA LEU A 52 7.17 19.36 -12.86
C LEU A 52 6.29 18.17 -12.44
N ALA A 53 5.20 17.89 -13.16
CA ALA A 53 4.32 16.77 -12.84
C ALA A 53 5.06 15.44 -13.01
N VAL A 54 4.98 14.62 -11.98
CA VAL A 54 5.52 13.26 -11.98
C VAL A 54 4.48 12.27 -12.52
N SER A 55 4.98 11.21 -13.17
CA SER A 55 4.15 10.19 -13.86
C SER A 55 3.24 9.39 -12.94
N GLN A 56 3.56 9.28 -11.65
CA GLN A 56 2.76 8.59 -10.64
C GLN A 56 2.47 9.53 -9.46
N PRO A 57 1.32 9.41 -8.78
CA PRO A 57 1.04 10.15 -7.57
C PRO A 57 2.03 9.80 -6.44
N LEU A 58 2.27 10.78 -5.57
CA LEU A 58 3.24 10.64 -4.48
C LEU A 58 2.88 9.47 -3.56
N THR A 59 1.59 9.22 -3.35
CA THR A 59 1.06 8.08 -2.60
C THR A 59 1.51 6.76 -3.21
N GLU A 60 1.37 6.57 -4.52
CA GLU A 60 1.81 5.36 -5.21
C GLU A 60 3.34 5.23 -5.21
N MET A 61 4.09 6.33 -5.35
CA MET A 61 5.56 6.30 -5.23
C MET A 61 5.99 5.88 -3.82
N PHE A 62 5.29 6.35 -2.77
CA PHE A 62 5.54 5.94 -1.39
C PHE A 62 5.15 4.49 -1.15
N THR A 63 3.96 4.05 -1.57
CA THR A 63 3.52 2.65 -1.50
C THR A 63 4.52 1.73 -2.19
N ASN A 64 4.96 2.08 -3.39
CA ASN A 64 5.97 1.34 -4.13
C ASN A 64 7.35 1.34 -3.44
N SER A 65 7.63 2.32 -2.57
CA SER A 65 8.85 2.36 -1.77
C SER A 65 8.74 1.48 -0.52
N PHE A 66 7.56 1.41 0.11
CA PHE A 66 7.26 0.40 1.14
C PHE A 66 7.35 -1.02 0.54
N CYS A 67 6.75 -1.24 -0.64
CA CYS A 67 6.84 -2.49 -1.41
C CYS A 67 8.21 -2.74 -2.10
N LYS A 68 9.21 -1.89 -1.85
CA LYS A 68 10.61 -2.16 -2.26
C LYS A 68 11.48 -2.61 -1.10
N ASN A 69 11.08 -2.32 0.14
CA ASN A 69 11.68 -2.93 1.32
C ASN A 69 11.08 -4.30 1.65
N ASP A 70 9.88 -4.58 1.14
CA ASP A 70 9.31 -5.93 1.05
C ASP A 70 9.00 -6.24 -0.41
N ILE A 71 9.79 -7.13 -1.01
CA ILE A 71 9.62 -7.84 -2.29
C ILE A 71 8.26 -7.59 -3.00
N LEU A 72 8.31 -6.89 -4.15
CA LEU A 72 7.51 -6.96 -5.39
C LEU A 72 5.95 -6.97 -5.32
N PRO A 73 5.28 -6.33 -6.30
CA PRO A 73 3.85 -6.02 -6.22
C PRO A 73 2.98 -7.23 -6.56
N LEU A 74 2.07 -7.61 -5.67
CA LEU A 74 0.88 -8.33 -6.05
C LEU A 74 -0.35 -7.45 -5.80
N SER A 75 -0.85 -6.91 -6.91
CA SER A 75 -2.25 -6.73 -7.26
C SER A 75 -3.24 -6.47 -6.12
N ASN A 76 -3.87 -5.30 -6.20
CA ASN A 76 -5.12 -4.89 -5.57
C ASN A 76 -6.19 -6.00 -5.43
N SER A 77 -6.10 -6.81 -4.38
CA SER A 77 -7.26 -7.48 -3.81
C SER A 77 -7.18 -7.39 -2.29
N VAL A 78 -8.11 -6.59 -1.78
CA VAL A 78 -8.45 -6.39 -0.37
C VAL A 78 -8.65 -7.77 0.33
N PRO A 79 -8.34 -7.88 1.63
CA PRO A 79 -7.90 -9.11 2.29
C PRO A 79 -9.05 -9.98 2.78
N GLU A 80 -9.54 -10.88 1.92
CA GLU A 80 -10.43 -11.98 2.34
C GLU A 80 -9.78 -13.36 2.20
N ASP A 81 -8.78 -13.53 1.34
CA ASP A 81 -8.22 -14.86 1.04
C ASP A 81 -7.01 -15.24 1.91
N MET A 82 -6.24 -14.26 2.41
CA MET A 82 -5.11 -14.52 3.34
C MET A 82 -5.60 -15.11 4.67
N GLY A 83 -6.73 -14.63 5.19
CA GLY A 83 -7.33 -15.16 6.41
C GLY A 83 -7.88 -16.59 6.25
N LYS A 84 -8.27 -16.99 5.04
CA LYS A 84 -8.73 -18.36 4.75
C LYS A 84 -7.56 -19.33 4.61
N ALA A 85 -6.45 -18.90 4.00
CA ALA A 85 -5.24 -19.73 3.89
C ALA A 85 -4.68 -20.09 5.27
N ASP A 86 -4.67 -19.14 6.22
CA ASP A 86 -4.23 -19.41 7.59
C ASP A 86 -5.17 -20.34 8.35
N GLN A 87 -6.49 -20.22 8.16
CA GLN A 87 -7.46 -21.15 8.75
C GLN A 87 -7.29 -22.58 8.21
N LEU A 88 -7.06 -22.74 6.91
CA LEU A 88 -6.81 -24.06 6.31
C LEU A 88 -5.52 -24.70 6.80
N LYS A 89 -4.46 -23.90 7.03
CA LYS A 89 -3.23 -24.39 7.68
C LYS A 89 -3.51 -24.86 9.11
N ASP A 90 -4.25 -24.08 9.89
CA ASP A 90 -4.56 -24.45 11.28
C ASP A 90 -5.44 -25.70 11.36
N GLU A 91 -6.36 -25.89 10.40
CA GLU A 91 -7.14 -27.12 10.26
C GLU A 91 -6.27 -28.31 9.86
N GLY A 92 -5.34 -28.12 8.90
CA GLY A 92 -4.34 -29.14 8.54
C GLY A 92 -3.50 -29.57 9.74
N ASN A 93 -3.07 -28.61 10.56
CA ASN A 93 -2.35 -28.86 11.81
C ASN A 93 -3.20 -29.65 12.83
N ASN A 94 -4.51 -29.46 12.84
CA ASN A 94 -5.42 -30.23 13.68
C ASN A 94 -5.54 -31.68 13.19
N HIS A 95 -5.70 -31.89 11.87
CA HIS A 95 -5.70 -33.22 11.27
C HIS A 95 -4.39 -33.97 11.44
N MET A 96 -3.24 -33.27 11.44
CA MET A 96 -1.94 -33.87 11.78
C MET A 96 -1.91 -34.43 13.22
N LYS A 97 -2.54 -33.73 14.19
CA LYS A 97 -2.65 -34.19 15.58
C LYS A 97 -3.61 -35.38 15.71
N GLU A 98 -4.59 -35.47 14.83
CA GLU A 98 -5.53 -36.58 14.74
C GLU A 98 -4.98 -37.77 13.92
N GLU A 99 -3.72 -37.71 13.49
CA GLU A 99 -3.05 -38.70 12.63
C GLU A 99 -3.74 -38.91 11.27
N ASN A 100 -4.59 -37.97 10.86
CA ASN A 100 -5.30 -37.97 9.59
C ASN A 100 -4.51 -37.22 8.51
N TYR A 101 -3.39 -37.82 8.11
CA TYR A 101 -2.42 -37.20 7.19
C TYR A 101 -3.01 -36.88 5.81
N ALA A 102 -3.96 -37.67 5.32
CA ALA A 102 -4.58 -37.45 4.02
C ALA A 102 -5.40 -36.15 3.99
N ALA A 103 -6.19 -35.90 5.04
CA ALA A 103 -6.96 -34.67 5.17
C ALA A 103 -6.05 -33.46 5.43
N ALA A 104 -4.98 -33.64 6.22
CA ALA A 104 -4.01 -32.58 6.49
C ALA A 104 -3.32 -32.07 5.21
N VAL A 105 -2.86 -32.98 4.34
CA VAL A 105 -2.21 -32.62 3.06
C VAL A 105 -3.17 -31.87 2.14
N ASP A 106 -4.44 -32.24 2.10
CA ASP A 106 -5.46 -31.55 1.30
C ASP A 106 -5.66 -30.11 1.80
N CYS A 107 -5.76 -29.92 3.12
CA CYS A 107 -5.86 -28.60 3.74
C CYS A 107 -4.62 -27.73 3.48
N TYR A 108 -3.40 -28.27 3.59
CA TYR A 108 -2.18 -27.52 3.27
C TYR A 108 -2.09 -27.18 1.78
N THR A 109 -2.52 -28.08 0.89
CA THR A 109 -2.55 -27.84 -0.55
C THR A 109 -3.50 -26.70 -0.90
N GLN A 110 -4.70 -26.69 -0.31
CA GLN A 110 -5.66 -25.59 -0.47
C GLN A 110 -5.12 -24.26 0.10
N ALA A 111 -4.39 -24.29 1.23
CA ALA A 111 -3.74 -23.10 1.77
C ALA A 111 -2.65 -22.55 0.82
N ILE A 112 -1.87 -23.44 0.20
CA ILE A 112 -0.86 -23.10 -0.81
C ILE A 112 -1.50 -22.54 -2.08
N GLU A 113 -2.63 -23.07 -2.53
CA GLU A 113 -3.34 -22.55 -3.70
C GLU A 113 -3.87 -21.12 -3.48
N LEU A 114 -4.25 -20.80 -2.23
CA LEU A 114 -4.72 -19.47 -1.85
C LEU A 114 -3.58 -18.47 -1.63
N ASP A 115 -2.47 -18.89 -1.04
CA ASP A 115 -1.27 -18.06 -0.91
C ASP A 115 0.00 -18.89 -1.18
N PRO A 116 0.40 -18.99 -2.47
CA PRO A 116 1.55 -19.79 -2.88
C PRO A 116 2.89 -19.18 -2.47
N ASN A 117 2.90 -17.94 -1.99
CA ASN A 117 4.11 -17.22 -1.60
C ASN A 117 4.47 -17.43 -0.12
N ASN A 118 3.58 -18.02 0.67
CA ASN A 118 3.82 -18.30 2.07
C ASN A 118 4.54 -19.65 2.25
N ALA A 119 5.86 -19.56 2.44
CA ALA A 119 6.73 -20.72 2.67
C ALA A 119 6.32 -21.56 3.89
N VAL A 120 5.54 -21.01 4.84
CA VAL A 120 5.08 -21.73 6.02
C VAL A 120 4.19 -22.92 5.63
N TYR A 121 3.35 -22.81 4.61
CA TYR A 121 2.41 -23.89 4.24
C TYR A 121 3.11 -25.13 3.65
N TYR A 122 4.34 -24.98 3.15
CA TYR A 122 5.14 -26.09 2.62
C TYR A 122 5.95 -26.82 3.70
N CYS A 123 5.98 -26.31 4.94
CA CYS A 123 6.85 -26.80 6.00
C CYS A 123 6.15 -27.61 7.11
N ASN A 124 4.86 -27.92 6.98
CA ASN A 124 4.06 -28.59 8.02
C ASN A 124 3.86 -30.08 7.77
#